data_AF-S7TZI8-F1
#
_entry.id   AF-S7TZI8-F1
#
_cell.length_a   1.000
_cell.length_b   1.000
_cell.length_c   1.000
_cell.angle_alpha   90.00
_cell.angle_beta   90.00
_cell.angle_gamma   90.00
#
_symmetry.space_group_name_H-M   'P 1'
#
loop_
_entity.id
_entity.type
_entity.pdbx_description
1 polymer ?
#
loop_
_entity_poly.entity_id
_entity_poly.type
_entity_poly.pdbx_seq_one_letter_code
_entity_poly.pdbx_strand_id
1 'polypeptide(L)'
;MDRPLLETDQIRCYMENGKEIPCDGTGQDAAFEKSSPVSIERFEMSGGVVRDGFTGAVWTQDANPAEFPLTWQEAQDFTAEMRRNRAHGYDRWQLPSRRLLFSLISHQNVNPSLPDGHPFKNVFTGYYWTRETCSRLPDQAWYGHLGGGRIHRGMKQGSYMVWPVSPSYTEKIPGRPGGSRFTVDGQCVHDALTGLTWLKDADSIGGRLTWQEALSGILALNRKHKEDRRIWRLPNIRELESLVDLSSHSPALPTGYPFRNVQEAYWSSTTSIYEPRYAWILYMRDGFVGVGFKQRNDFHAWPVSDG
;
A
#
# COMPACT_ATOMS: atom_id res chain seq x y z
N MET A 1 8.74 2.60 13.89
CA MET A 1 9.31 1.76 12.81
C MET A 1 10.49 2.49 12.23
N ASP A 2 11.61 1.81 12.07
CA ASP A 2 12.69 2.34 11.24
C ASP A 2 12.51 1.98 9.76
N ARG A 3 11.63 1.02 9.38
CA ARG A 3 11.35 0.67 7.97
C ARG A 3 9.88 0.25 7.67
N PRO A 4 9.31 0.63 6.49
CA PRO A 4 8.00 0.16 6.00
C PRO A 4 7.93 -1.34 5.66
N LEU A 5 6.71 -1.92 5.65
CA LEU A 5 6.44 -3.15 4.90
C LEU A 5 6.44 -2.82 3.41
N LEU A 6 7.48 -3.24 2.70
CA LEU A 6 7.61 -3.00 1.26
C LEU A 6 7.30 -4.24 0.42
N GLU A 7 7.37 -5.43 1.00
CA GLU A 7 7.07 -6.67 0.30
C GLU A 7 5.57 -6.97 0.31
N THR A 8 5.03 -7.34 -0.85
CA THR A 8 3.75 -8.05 -0.92
C THR A 8 3.97 -9.53 -0.60
N ASP A 9 2.89 -10.22 -0.27
CA ASP A 9 2.82 -11.67 -0.11
C ASP A 9 2.42 -12.39 -1.41
N GLN A 10 2.46 -11.70 -2.56
CA GLN A 10 2.11 -12.31 -3.85
C GLN A 10 3.19 -13.31 -4.29
N ILE A 11 2.77 -14.54 -4.59
CA ILE A 11 3.62 -15.66 -4.98
C ILE A 11 3.26 -16.28 -6.34
N ARG A 12 2.23 -15.75 -7.03
CA ARG A 12 1.78 -16.24 -8.35
C ARG A 12 1.87 -15.17 -9.42
N CYS A 13 2.20 -15.60 -10.64
CA CYS A 13 2.32 -14.75 -11.81
C CYS A 13 1.25 -15.07 -12.85
N TYR A 14 0.82 -14.05 -13.60
CA TYR A 14 -0.30 -14.16 -14.51
C TYR A 14 -0.05 -13.40 -15.80
N MET A 15 -0.47 -13.96 -16.93
CA MET A 15 -0.53 -13.24 -18.20
C MET A 15 -1.61 -12.15 -18.18
N GLU A 16 -1.61 -11.30 -19.21
CA GLU A 16 -2.60 -10.23 -19.40
C GLU A 16 -4.05 -10.73 -19.49
N ASN A 17 -4.26 -11.96 -19.97
CA ASN A 17 -5.57 -12.60 -20.04
C ASN A 17 -5.98 -13.28 -18.71
N GLY A 18 -5.15 -13.17 -17.67
CA GLY A 18 -5.41 -13.73 -16.35
C GLY A 18 -5.00 -15.20 -16.16
N LYS A 19 -4.44 -15.86 -17.17
CA LYS A 19 -3.93 -17.23 -17.03
C LYS A 19 -2.65 -17.23 -16.19
N GLU A 20 -2.60 -18.11 -15.19
CA GLU A 20 -1.42 -18.32 -14.34
C GLU A 20 -0.25 -18.90 -15.13
N ILE A 21 0.97 -18.46 -14.81
CA ILE A 21 2.23 -18.85 -15.45
C ILE A 21 3.36 -18.97 -14.42
N PRO A 22 4.44 -19.72 -14.73
CA PRO A 22 5.69 -19.65 -13.95
C PRO A 22 6.21 -18.21 -13.86
N CYS A 23 6.78 -17.85 -12.71
CA CYS A 23 7.21 -16.48 -12.44
C CYS A 23 8.58 -16.12 -13.01
N ASP A 24 9.45 -17.11 -13.27
CA ASP A 24 10.83 -16.90 -13.63
C ASP A 24 10.97 -15.98 -14.87
N GLY A 25 11.73 -14.91 -14.72
CA GLY A 25 12.00 -13.95 -15.80
C GLY A 25 10.82 -13.08 -16.23
N THR A 26 9.66 -13.16 -15.56
CA THR A 26 8.48 -12.37 -15.94
C THR A 26 8.57 -10.90 -15.51
N GLY A 27 9.39 -10.58 -14.50
CA GLY A 27 9.47 -9.24 -13.91
C GLY A 27 8.24 -8.85 -13.08
N GLN A 28 7.31 -9.78 -12.85
CA GLN A 28 6.16 -9.57 -11.97
C GLN A 28 6.58 -9.62 -10.50
N ASP A 29 5.72 -9.12 -9.62
CA ASP A 29 6.00 -9.01 -8.18
C ASP A 29 6.41 -10.37 -7.55
N ALA A 30 5.71 -11.45 -7.90
CA ALA A 30 6.00 -12.79 -7.44
C ALA A 30 7.29 -13.42 -8.03
N ALA A 31 7.92 -12.80 -9.03
CA ALA A 31 9.19 -13.26 -9.60
C ALA A 31 10.42 -12.90 -8.76
N PHE A 32 10.25 -12.03 -7.76
CA PHE A 32 11.32 -11.59 -6.88
C PHE A 32 11.28 -12.33 -5.55
N GLU A 33 12.45 -12.74 -5.06
CA GLU A 33 12.59 -13.37 -3.74
C GLU A 33 12.00 -12.46 -2.66
N LYS A 34 11.20 -13.05 -1.76
CA LYS A 34 10.60 -12.37 -0.61
C LYS A 34 11.41 -12.71 0.63
N SER A 35 11.93 -11.69 1.30
CA SER A 35 12.75 -11.88 2.51
C SER A 35 11.91 -12.21 3.75
N SER A 36 10.62 -11.86 3.73
CA SER A 36 9.70 -12.20 4.81
C SER A 36 8.79 -13.34 4.39
N PRO A 37 8.86 -14.54 5.02
CA PRO A 37 7.64 -15.29 5.14
C PRO A 37 6.70 -14.36 5.92
N VAL A 38 5.62 -13.88 5.29
CA VAL A 38 4.47 -13.35 6.03
C VAL A 38 3.92 -14.55 6.79
N SER A 39 4.61 -14.90 7.87
CA SER A 39 4.60 -16.24 8.43
C SER A 39 3.48 -16.35 9.44
N ILE A 40 3.12 -17.60 9.70
CA ILE A 40 2.12 -18.10 10.63
C ILE A 40 2.27 -17.51 12.07
N GLU A 41 3.37 -16.81 12.38
CA GLU A 41 3.64 -16.18 13.67
C GLU A 41 3.53 -14.65 13.68
N ARG A 42 3.07 -14.00 12.60
CA ARG A 42 2.90 -12.53 12.58
C ARG A 42 1.94 -12.04 13.67
N PHE A 43 0.90 -12.80 13.97
CA PHE A 43 -0.21 -12.35 14.81
C PHE A 43 -0.27 -13.11 16.14
N GLU A 44 -0.11 -12.39 17.24
CA GLU A 44 -0.23 -12.94 18.59
C GLU A 44 -1.59 -12.56 19.20
N MET A 45 -2.40 -13.55 19.56
CA MET A 45 -3.69 -13.32 20.22
C MET A 45 -3.53 -13.23 21.74
N SER A 46 -4.18 -12.24 22.37
CA SER A 46 -4.30 -12.18 23.83
C SER A 46 -5.49 -11.32 24.23
N GLY A 47 -6.32 -11.75 25.17
CA GLY A 47 -7.35 -10.89 25.80
C GLY A 47 -8.37 -10.23 24.86
N GLY A 48 -8.71 -10.86 23.73
CA GLY A 48 -9.64 -10.30 22.72
C GLY A 48 -9.02 -9.29 21.76
N VAL A 49 -7.68 -9.14 21.79
CA VAL A 49 -6.92 -8.34 20.83
C VAL A 49 -5.91 -9.20 20.09
N VAL A 50 -5.38 -8.66 19.00
CA VAL A 50 -4.36 -9.27 18.15
C VAL A 50 -3.20 -8.29 18.05
N ARG A 51 -2.03 -8.70 18.51
CA ARG A 51 -0.79 -7.95 18.30
C ARG A 51 -0.18 -8.37 16.97
N ASP A 52 0.09 -7.38 16.13
CA ASP A 52 0.81 -7.55 14.88
C ASP A 52 2.31 -7.40 15.14
N GLY A 53 3.07 -8.50 15.04
CA GLY A 53 4.51 -8.54 15.23
C GLY A 53 5.29 -7.71 14.21
N PHE A 54 4.72 -7.44 13.03
CA PHE A 54 5.37 -6.59 12.03
C PHE A 54 5.28 -5.11 12.39
N THR A 55 4.06 -4.60 12.62
CA THR A 55 3.86 -3.17 12.91
C THR A 55 4.03 -2.83 14.40
N GLY A 56 3.97 -3.85 15.27
CA GLY A 56 3.80 -3.74 16.72
C GLY A 56 2.41 -3.28 17.15
N ALA A 57 1.52 -2.93 16.21
CA ALA A 57 0.20 -2.42 16.53
C ALA A 57 -0.69 -3.51 17.14
N VAL A 58 -1.61 -3.09 18.01
CA VAL A 58 -2.60 -3.96 18.62
C VAL A 58 -3.96 -3.65 18.02
N TRP A 59 -4.60 -4.65 17.46
CA TRP A 59 -5.92 -4.55 16.82
C TRP A 59 -6.95 -5.24 17.69
N THR A 60 -8.21 -4.81 17.64
CA THR A 60 -9.29 -5.66 18.15
C THR A 60 -9.33 -6.96 17.36
N GLN A 61 -9.56 -8.09 18.04
CA GLN A 61 -9.72 -9.38 17.35
C GLN A 61 -11.01 -9.40 16.54
N ASP A 62 -12.08 -8.85 17.10
CA ASP A 62 -13.29 -8.53 16.35
C ASP A 62 -13.00 -7.33 15.43
N ALA A 63 -13.12 -7.53 14.13
CA ALA A 63 -12.93 -6.48 13.14
C ALA A 63 -14.14 -5.54 13.04
N ASN A 64 -15.29 -5.87 13.63
CA ASN A 64 -16.50 -5.06 13.65
C ASN A 64 -17.10 -4.89 15.06
N PRO A 65 -16.34 -4.33 16.03
CA PRO A 65 -16.81 -4.17 17.41
C PRO A 65 -17.94 -3.14 17.57
N ALA A 66 -18.21 -2.31 16.56
CA ALA A 66 -19.35 -1.40 16.54
C ALA A 66 -20.66 -2.06 16.06
N GLU A 67 -20.58 -3.31 15.58
CA GLU A 67 -21.65 -4.13 14.98
C GLU A 67 -22.25 -3.56 13.68
N PHE A 68 -22.49 -2.26 13.62
CA PHE A 68 -23.06 -1.54 12.48
C PHE A 68 -22.06 -0.55 11.88
N PRO A 69 -22.16 -0.27 10.57
CA PRO A 69 -21.34 0.76 9.94
C PRO A 69 -21.65 2.14 10.53
N LEU A 70 -20.60 2.93 10.76
CA LEU A 70 -20.67 4.26 11.35
C LEU A 70 -20.24 5.32 10.34
N THR A 71 -20.78 6.54 10.47
CA THR A 71 -20.20 7.71 9.81
C THR A 71 -18.78 7.96 10.31
N TRP A 72 -17.99 8.72 9.55
CA TRP A 72 -16.59 8.94 9.90
C TRP A 72 -16.42 9.65 11.26
N GLN A 73 -17.33 10.56 11.61
CA GLN A 73 -17.32 11.23 12.92
C GLN A 73 -17.70 10.25 14.05
N GLU A 74 -18.78 9.49 13.89
CA GLU A 74 -19.19 8.46 14.87
C GLU A 74 -18.10 7.41 15.09
N ALA A 75 -17.38 7.03 14.03
CA ALA A 75 -16.25 6.11 14.11
C ALA A 75 -15.07 6.66 14.94
N GLN A 76 -14.78 7.96 14.81
CA GLN A 76 -13.80 8.63 15.67
C GLN A 76 -14.28 8.69 17.12
N ASP A 77 -15.55 9.03 17.34
CA ASP A 77 -16.13 9.12 18.68
C ASP A 77 -16.13 7.76 19.39
N PHE A 78 -16.46 6.67 18.67
CA PHE A 78 -16.40 5.30 19.15
C PHE A 78 -14.98 4.92 19.61
N THR A 79 -13.96 5.16 18.77
CA THR A 79 -12.58 4.85 19.15
C THR A 79 -12.04 5.76 20.27
N ALA A 80 -12.52 7.01 20.36
CA ALA A 80 -12.21 7.90 21.47
C ALA A 80 -12.84 7.43 22.79
N GLU A 81 -14.03 6.84 22.75
CA GLU A 81 -14.66 6.19 23.91
C GLU A 81 -13.87 4.97 24.37
N MET A 82 -13.51 4.06 23.45
CA MET A 82 -12.64 2.92 23.76
C MET A 82 -11.35 3.36 24.45
N ARG A 83 -10.76 4.46 23.97
CA ARG A 83 -9.56 5.08 24.54
C ARG A 83 -9.77 5.53 25.99
N ARG A 84 -10.85 6.29 26.25
CA ARG A 84 -11.19 6.78 27.60
C ARG A 84 -11.43 5.64 28.57
N ASN A 85 -12.12 4.59 28.11
CA ASN A 85 -12.48 3.43 28.92
C ASN A 85 -11.34 2.41 29.08
N ARG A 86 -10.17 2.66 28.47
CA ARG A 86 -9.04 1.73 28.42
C ARG A 86 -9.46 0.32 27.97
N ALA A 87 -10.28 0.23 26.92
CA ALA A 87 -10.80 -1.05 26.44
C ALA A 87 -9.66 -2.05 26.19
N HIS A 88 -9.82 -3.30 26.64
CA HIS A 88 -8.76 -4.33 26.61
C HIS A 88 -7.41 -3.91 27.24
N GLY A 89 -7.40 -2.92 28.14
CA GLY A 89 -6.19 -2.43 28.81
C GLY A 89 -5.37 -1.40 28.02
N TYR A 90 -5.85 -0.95 26.85
CA TYR A 90 -5.13 0.01 26.00
C TYR A 90 -5.80 1.39 25.99
N ASP A 91 -4.99 2.45 26.07
CA ASP A 91 -5.43 3.85 26.13
C ASP A 91 -5.03 4.67 24.88
N ARG A 92 -4.76 3.97 23.76
CA ARG A 92 -4.38 4.59 22.48
C ARG A 92 -5.25 4.17 21.30
N TRP A 93 -6.46 3.67 21.56
CA TRP A 93 -7.41 3.33 20.51
C TRP A 93 -7.70 4.50 19.57
N GLN A 94 -7.69 4.21 18.28
CA GLN A 94 -8.00 5.14 17.19
C GLN A 94 -8.47 4.34 15.96
N LEU A 95 -9.03 5.04 14.98
CA LEU A 95 -9.09 4.51 13.61
C LEU A 95 -7.67 4.28 13.08
N PRO A 96 -7.47 3.25 12.23
CA PRO A 96 -6.15 2.96 11.69
C PRO A 96 -5.70 4.06 10.75
N SER A 97 -4.39 4.30 10.71
CA SER A 97 -3.83 5.00 9.57
C SER A 97 -4.01 4.16 8.32
N ARG A 98 -4.10 4.80 7.16
CA ARG A 98 -4.06 4.11 5.87
C ARG A 98 -2.90 3.12 5.80
N ARG A 99 -1.71 3.50 6.26
CA ARG A 99 -0.51 2.64 6.23
C ARG A 99 -0.65 1.42 7.13
N LEU A 100 -1.21 1.57 8.33
CA LEU A 100 -1.49 0.45 9.23
C LEU A 100 -2.53 -0.49 8.62
N LEU A 101 -3.64 0.04 8.10
CA LEU A 101 -4.65 -0.79 7.45
C LEU A 101 -4.08 -1.50 6.21
N PHE A 102 -3.32 -0.79 5.38
CA PHE A 102 -2.71 -1.36 4.17
C PHE A 102 -1.67 -2.44 4.51
N SER A 103 -1.02 -2.38 5.67
CA SER A 103 -0.11 -3.44 6.14
C SER A 103 -0.80 -4.78 6.44
N LEU A 104 -2.13 -4.78 6.67
CA LEU A 104 -2.91 -6.00 6.80
C LEU A 104 -3.33 -6.59 5.45
N ILE A 105 -3.27 -5.82 4.37
CA ILE A 105 -3.78 -6.26 3.07
C ILE A 105 -2.89 -7.36 2.48
N SER A 106 -3.47 -8.53 2.27
CA SER A 106 -2.87 -9.58 1.44
C SER A 106 -3.10 -9.28 -0.05
N HIS A 107 -2.07 -9.51 -0.84
CA HIS A 107 -2.04 -9.49 -2.31
C HIS A 107 -2.05 -10.92 -2.87
N GLN A 108 -2.28 -11.91 -2.00
CA GLN A 108 -2.38 -13.33 -2.33
C GLN A 108 -3.71 -13.98 -1.92
N ASN A 109 -4.51 -13.29 -1.11
CA ASN A 109 -5.86 -13.66 -0.70
C ASN A 109 -6.91 -12.60 -1.02
N VAL A 110 -8.16 -13.03 -1.13
CA VAL A 110 -9.34 -12.17 -1.40
C VAL A 110 -10.54 -12.67 -0.60
N ASN A 111 -11.46 -11.77 -0.29
CA ASN A 111 -12.71 -12.07 0.42
C ASN A 111 -12.54 -12.91 1.71
N PRO A 112 -11.75 -12.44 2.70
CA PRO A 112 -11.08 -11.14 2.78
C PRO A 112 -9.63 -11.16 2.27
N SER A 113 -9.12 -10.00 1.87
CA SER A 113 -7.74 -9.76 1.47
C SER A 113 -6.85 -9.59 2.70
N LEU A 114 -6.74 -10.64 3.50
CA LEU A 114 -5.94 -10.74 4.72
C LEU A 114 -5.00 -11.95 4.62
N PRO A 115 -3.87 -11.97 5.35
CA PRO A 115 -2.92 -13.08 5.28
C PRO A 115 -3.56 -14.39 5.76
N ASP A 116 -3.13 -15.51 5.19
CA ASP A 116 -3.61 -16.83 5.61
C ASP A 116 -3.35 -17.07 7.11
N GLY A 117 -4.31 -17.73 7.77
CA GLY A 117 -4.21 -18.02 9.20
C GLY A 117 -4.39 -16.81 10.13
N HIS A 118 -4.86 -15.65 9.62
CA HIS A 118 -5.13 -14.50 10.47
C HIS A 118 -6.13 -14.83 11.60
N PRO A 119 -5.95 -14.28 12.82
CA PRO A 119 -6.82 -14.59 13.97
C PRO A 119 -8.09 -13.72 14.08
N PHE A 120 -8.29 -12.79 13.15
CA PHE A 120 -9.40 -11.83 13.18
C PHE A 120 -10.77 -12.48 12.94
N LYS A 121 -11.79 -11.97 13.63
CA LYS A 121 -13.18 -12.43 13.59
C LYS A 121 -14.09 -11.33 13.06
N ASN A 122 -15.28 -11.71 12.58
CA ASN A 122 -16.30 -10.78 12.07
C ASN A 122 -15.76 -9.81 11.01
N VAL A 123 -14.84 -10.30 10.17
CA VAL A 123 -14.25 -9.51 9.09
C VAL A 123 -15.29 -9.33 7.99
N PHE A 124 -15.70 -8.08 7.77
CA PHE A 124 -16.53 -7.70 6.64
C PHE A 124 -15.64 -7.52 5.40
N THR A 125 -16.06 -7.98 4.22
CA THR A 125 -15.24 -7.83 3.00
C THR A 125 -15.39 -6.47 2.33
N GLY A 126 -16.25 -5.59 2.84
CA GLY A 126 -16.43 -4.24 2.34
C GLY A 126 -15.45 -3.24 2.95
N TYR A 127 -15.98 -2.12 3.40
CA TYR A 127 -15.23 -0.89 3.63
C TYR A 127 -14.90 -0.66 5.11
N TYR A 128 -13.65 -0.33 5.41
CA TYR A 128 -13.16 0.05 6.74
C TYR A 128 -12.57 1.45 6.74
N TRP A 129 -13.07 2.30 7.64
CA TRP A 129 -12.54 3.64 7.79
C TRP A 129 -11.07 3.65 8.19
N THR A 130 -10.34 4.64 7.67
CA THR A 130 -9.05 5.08 8.20
C THR A 130 -9.21 6.46 8.82
N ARG A 131 -8.22 6.90 9.60
CA ARG A 131 -8.25 8.19 10.29
C ARG A 131 -7.92 9.39 9.40
N GLU A 132 -7.38 9.18 8.21
CA GLU A 132 -6.94 10.29 7.36
C GLU A 132 -8.10 10.89 6.56
N THR A 133 -8.22 12.22 6.63
CA THR A 133 -9.04 13.00 5.69
C THR A 133 -8.33 13.06 4.33
N CYS A 134 -9.09 13.08 3.23
CA CYS A 134 -8.53 13.33 1.91
C CYS A 134 -8.14 14.82 1.78
N SER A 135 -6.84 15.13 1.63
CA SER A 135 -6.37 16.52 1.48
C SER A 135 -7.03 17.25 0.29
N ARG A 136 -7.24 16.53 -0.82
CA ARG A 136 -7.88 17.08 -2.03
C ARG A 136 -9.39 17.32 -1.87
N LEU A 137 -10.08 16.53 -1.05
CA LEU A 137 -11.53 16.57 -0.84
C LEU A 137 -11.82 16.47 0.67
N PRO A 138 -11.77 17.59 1.41
CA PRO A 138 -11.80 17.57 2.88
C PRO A 138 -13.10 17.03 3.50
N ASP A 139 -14.18 16.97 2.72
CA ASP A 139 -15.45 16.32 3.05
C ASP A 139 -15.41 14.80 2.96
N GLN A 140 -14.31 14.22 2.47
CA GLN A 140 -14.07 12.80 2.33
C GLN A 140 -12.97 12.30 3.27
N ALA A 141 -13.07 11.03 3.66
CA ALA A 141 -12.04 10.30 4.38
C ALA A 141 -11.66 9.02 3.63
N TRP A 142 -10.48 8.48 3.92
CA TRP A 142 -9.98 7.26 3.29
C TRP A 142 -10.57 6.01 3.96
N TYR A 143 -10.81 4.97 3.16
CA TYR A 143 -11.22 3.65 3.62
C TYR A 143 -10.55 2.54 2.80
N GLY A 144 -10.34 1.37 3.42
CA GLY A 144 -9.88 0.15 2.74
C GLY A 144 -11.03 -0.79 2.42
N HIS A 145 -11.01 -1.42 1.24
CA HIS A 145 -11.98 -2.42 0.81
C HIS A 145 -11.37 -3.82 0.87
N LEU A 146 -11.80 -4.66 1.83
CA LEU A 146 -11.17 -5.97 2.09
C LEU A 146 -11.55 -7.09 1.11
N GLY A 147 -12.42 -6.88 0.12
CA GLY A 147 -12.70 -7.93 -0.86
C GLY A 147 -11.53 -8.14 -1.82
N GLY A 148 -10.79 -7.07 -2.12
CA GLY A 148 -9.63 -7.07 -3.02
C GLY A 148 -8.55 -6.06 -2.63
N GLY A 149 -8.54 -5.62 -1.37
CA GLY A 149 -7.51 -4.81 -0.73
C GLY A 149 -7.33 -3.35 -1.19
N ARG A 150 -8.22 -2.82 -2.03
CA ARG A 150 -8.09 -1.47 -2.63
C ARG A 150 -8.30 -0.37 -1.59
N ILE A 151 -7.64 0.78 -1.77
CA ILE A 151 -7.80 1.97 -0.92
C ILE A 151 -8.53 3.08 -1.68
N HIS A 152 -9.69 3.46 -1.15
CA HIS A 152 -10.58 4.45 -1.73
C HIS A 152 -10.84 5.58 -0.72
N ARG A 153 -11.59 6.58 -1.15
CA ARG A 153 -12.11 7.65 -0.31
C ARG A 153 -13.61 7.76 -0.50
N GLY A 154 -14.32 8.20 0.53
CA GLY A 154 -15.76 8.36 0.54
C GLY A 154 -16.18 9.52 1.41
N MET A 155 -17.41 9.98 1.19
CA MET A 155 -18.03 11.06 1.93
C MET A 155 -18.06 10.72 3.44
N LYS A 156 -17.70 11.68 4.31
CA LYS A 156 -17.64 11.47 5.77
C LYS A 156 -18.99 11.11 6.38
N GLN A 157 -20.10 11.47 5.72
CA GLN A 157 -21.47 11.08 6.09
C GLN A 157 -21.89 9.70 5.58
N GLY A 158 -21.07 9.04 4.76
CA GLY A 158 -21.28 7.63 4.42
C GLY A 158 -20.98 6.74 5.63
N SER A 159 -21.53 5.53 5.66
CA SER A 159 -21.36 4.61 6.79
C SER A 159 -20.49 3.42 6.39
N TYR A 160 -19.37 3.21 7.09
CA TYR A 160 -18.43 2.10 6.86
C TYR A 160 -18.02 1.44 8.19
N MET A 161 -17.41 0.25 8.12
CA MET A 161 -16.99 -0.49 9.30
C MET A 161 -15.86 0.22 10.05
N VAL A 162 -15.78 -0.04 11.35
CA VAL A 162 -14.77 0.52 12.25
C VAL A 162 -13.91 -0.63 12.77
N TRP A 163 -12.61 -0.58 12.50
CA TRP A 163 -11.66 -1.55 13.03
C TRP A 163 -10.61 -0.85 13.89
N PRO A 164 -10.83 -0.75 15.21
CA PRO A 164 -9.96 -0.03 16.11
C PRO A 164 -8.55 -0.61 16.17
N VAL A 165 -7.57 0.28 16.24
CA VAL A 165 -6.16 -0.06 16.46
C VAL A 165 -5.56 0.81 17.55
N SER A 166 -4.67 0.22 18.33
CA SER A 166 -3.78 0.88 19.28
C SER A 166 -2.35 0.74 18.74
N PRO A 167 -1.77 1.79 18.13
CA PRO A 167 -0.44 1.71 17.53
C PRO A 167 0.63 1.54 18.61
N SER A 168 1.74 0.87 18.30
CA SER A 168 2.89 0.69 19.21
C SER A 168 3.66 1.98 19.48
N TYR A 169 3.70 2.89 18.51
CA TYR A 169 4.35 4.20 18.59
C TYR A 169 3.48 5.25 17.87
N THR A 170 3.65 6.53 18.20
CA THR A 170 3.13 7.61 17.37
C THR A 170 3.84 7.54 16.02
N GLU A 171 3.11 7.19 14.95
CA GLU A 171 3.66 7.20 13.61
C GLU A 171 4.35 8.54 13.35
N LYS A 172 5.69 8.53 13.29
CA LYS A 172 6.42 9.67 12.78
C LYS A 172 6.05 9.77 11.30
N ILE A 173 5.48 10.91 10.92
CA ILE A 173 5.35 11.28 9.51
C ILE A 173 6.76 11.18 8.90
N PRO A 174 6.95 10.44 7.79
CA PRO A 174 8.24 10.40 7.12
C PRO A 174 8.67 11.82 6.69
N GLY A 175 9.64 12.39 7.42
CA GLY A 175 10.12 13.78 7.31
C GLY A 175 9.32 14.74 8.21
N ARG A 176 9.86 15.47 9.21
CA ARG A 176 11.21 15.91 9.63
C ARG A 176 11.16 16.30 11.14
N PRO A 177 12.26 16.66 11.87
CA PRO A 177 13.56 17.25 11.47
C PRO A 177 14.77 16.30 11.71
N GLY A 178 15.88 16.26 10.94
CA GLY A 178 16.51 17.26 10.06
C GLY A 178 17.42 16.70 8.94
N GLY A 179 17.08 15.56 8.31
CA GLY A 179 17.69 15.10 7.04
C GLY A 179 16.75 15.26 5.84
N SER A 180 17.27 15.11 4.61
CA SER A 180 16.43 14.97 3.39
C SER A 180 16.07 13.49 3.20
N ARG A 181 14.78 13.14 3.05
CA ARG A 181 14.35 11.76 2.74
C ARG A 181 14.99 11.26 1.45
N PHE A 182 15.02 12.14 0.45
CA PHE A 182 15.51 11.84 -0.88
C PHE A 182 16.88 12.47 -1.12
N THR A 183 17.82 11.68 -1.64
CA THR A 183 19.14 12.16 -2.09
C THR A 183 19.27 11.88 -3.58
N VAL A 184 19.66 12.90 -4.36
CA VAL A 184 19.80 12.78 -5.82
C VAL A 184 21.23 12.43 -6.18
N ASP A 185 21.41 11.40 -7.00
CA ASP A 185 22.68 11.03 -7.61
C ASP A 185 22.48 10.82 -9.13
N GLY A 186 22.85 11.82 -9.93
CA GLY A 186 22.60 11.82 -11.38
C GLY A 186 21.11 11.66 -11.73
N GLN A 187 20.76 10.53 -12.36
CA GLN A 187 19.38 10.15 -12.69
C GLN A 187 18.70 9.30 -11.62
N CYS A 188 19.37 9.03 -10.50
CA CYS A 188 18.86 8.23 -9.40
C CYS A 188 18.41 9.10 -8.24
N VAL A 189 17.40 8.64 -7.52
CA VAL A 189 16.92 9.23 -6.26
C VAL A 189 16.90 8.14 -5.21
N HIS A 190 17.79 8.25 -4.23
CA HIS A 190 17.86 7.35 -3.08
C HIS A 190 16.86 7.77 -2.02
N ASP A 191 15.96 6.87 -1.63
CA ASP A 191 14.97 7.07 -0.58
C ASP A 191 15.46 6.46 0.74
N ALA A 192 15.91 7.30 1.67
CA ALA A 192 16.43 6.87 2.96
C ALA A 192 15.39 6.20 3.86
N LEU A 193 14.09 6.40 3.59
CA LEU A 193 13.01 5.75 4.35
C LEU A 193 12.88 4.27 4.01
N THR A 194 13.01 3.95 2.72
CA THR A 194 12.70 2.62 2.16
C THR A 194 13.97 1.84 1.82
N GLY A 195 15.09 2.53 1.63
CA GLY A 195 16.31 1.97 1.06
C GLY A 195 16.21 1.76 -0.46
N LEU A 196 15.11 2.18 -1.10
CA LEU A 196 14.92 2.01 -2.54
C LEU A 196 15.59 3.14 -3.32
N THR A 197 15.98 2.83 -4.55
CA THR A 197 16.44 3.81 -5.52
C THR A 197 15.45 3.94 -6.67
N TRP A 198 14.99 5.15 -6.93
CA TRP A 198 14.01 5.46 -7.98
C TRP A 198 14.68 6.19 -9.13
N LEU A 199 14.21 6.00 -10.36
CA LEU A 199 14.58 6.92 -11.44
C LEU A 199 13.98 8.31 -11.18
N LYS A 200 14.80 9.33 -11.38
CA LYS A 200 14.42 10.75 -11.21
C LYS A 200 13.34 11.17 -12.22
N ASP A 201 13.40 10.61 -13.43
CA ASP A 201 12.37 10.76 -14.45
C ASP A 201 11.30 9.69 -14.28
N ALA A 202 10.16 10.11 -13.74
CA ALA A 202 9.06 9.22 -13.40
C ALA A 202 8.27 8.74 -14.65
N ASP A 203 8.60 9.21 -15.86
CA ASP A 203 8.03 8.71 -17.12
C ASP A 203 9.13 8.18 -18.08
N SER A 204 10.21 7.64 -17.51
CA SER A 204 11.40 7.21 -18.25
C SER A 204 11.20 6.05 -19.22
N ILE A 205 10.16 5.23 -19.05
CA ILE A 205 9.80 4.16 -19.99
C ILE A 205 8.99 4.70 -21.18
N GLY A 206 8.29 5.81 -20.98
CA GLY A 206 7.64 6.59 -22.02
C GLY A 206 6.14 6.32 -22.16
N GLY A 207 5.33 7.34 -21.88
CA GLY A 207 3.91 7.38 -22.25
C GLY A 207 3.05 6.36 -21.51
N ARG A 208 1.79 6.26 -21.96
CA ARG A 208 0.86 5.28 -21.41
C ARG A 208 1.09 3.93 -22.06
N LEU A 209 1.19 2.90 -21.23
CA LEU A 209 1.62 1.56 -21.59
C LEU A 209 0.57 0.56 -21.14
N THR A 210 0.41 -0.52 -21.89
CA THR A 210 -0.16 -1.75 -21.31
C THR A 210 0.76 -2.27 -20.22
N TRP A 211 0.22 -3.13 -19.36
CA TRP A 211 1.02 -3.69 -18.27
C TRP A 211 2.19 -4.54 -18.79
N GLN A 212 1.99 -5.26 -19.90
CA GLN A 212 3.04 -6.06 -20.53
C GLN A 212 4.12 -5.20 -21.19
N GLU A 213 3.75 -4.05 -21.78
CA GLU A 213 4.71 -3.08 -22.31
C GLU A 213 5.53 -2.43 -21.19
N ALA A 214 4.92 -2.14 -20.03
CA ALA A 214 5.64 -1.64 -18.86
C ALA A 214 6.74 -2.60 -18.40
N LEU A 215 6.41 -3.89 -18.21
CA LEU A 215 7.39 -4.93 -17.85
C LEU A 215 8.49 -5.08 -18.92
N SER A 216 8.10 -5.09 -20.20
CA SER A 216 9.04 -5.20 -21.32
C SER A 216 9.97 -3.98 -21.44
N GLY A 217 9.45 -2.79 -21.13
CA GLY A 217 10.20 -1.54 -21.11
C GLY A 217 11.29 -1.54 -20.05
N ILE A 218 11.01 -2.10 -18.86
CA ILE A 218 12.02 -2.30 -17.82
C ILE A 218 13.13 -3.27 -18.28
N LEU A 219 12.76 -4.37 -18.94
CA LEU A 219 13.74 -5.29 -19.51
C LEU A 219 14.62 -4.61 -20.56
N ALA A 220 14.04 -3.75 -21.40
CA ALA A 220 14.78 -2.97 -22.39
C ALA A 220 15.72 -1.95 -21.72
N LEU A 221 15.27 -1.28 -20.65
CA LEU A 221 16.07 -0.37 -19.84
C LEU A 221 17.32 -1.10 -19.29
N ASN A 222 17.15 -2.26 -18.66
CA ASN A 222 18.28 -3.04 -18.13
C ASN A 222 19.24 -3.51 -19.23
N ARG A 223 18.74 -3.85 -20.43
CA ARG A 223 19.60 -4.22 -21.57
C ARG A 223 20.43 -3.05 -22.11
N LYS A 224 19.91 -1.83 -22.02
CA LYS A 224 20.62 -0.61 -22.42
C LYS A 224 21.69 -0.23 -21.41
N HIS A 225 21.46 -0.55 -20.13
CA HIS A 225 22.31 -0.20 -19.00
C HIS A 225 23.05 -1.41 -18.41
N LYS A 226 23.48 -2.37 -19.24
CA LYS A 226 24.14 -3.61 -18.79
C LYS A 226 25.42 -3.40 -17.98
N GLU A 227 26.10 -2.27 -18.19
CA GLU A 227 27.33 -1.91 -17.48
C GLU A 227 27.03 -1.37 -16.07
N ASP A 228 25.80 -0.88 -15.85
CA ASP A 228 25.34 -0.48 -14.52
C ASP A 228 25.04 -1.75 -13.73
N ARG A 229 25.66 -1.93 -12.55
CA ARG A 229 25.38 -3.06 -11.64
C ARG A 229 23.94 -3.03 -11.08
N ARG A 230 23.14 -2.02 -11.44
CA ARG A 230 21.81 -1.78 -10.93
C ARG A 230 20.76 -2.50 -11.78
N ILE A 231 19.90 -3.26 -11.11
CA ILE A 231 18.80 -3.97 -11.76
C ILE A 231 17.52 -3.19 -11.52
N TRP A 232 16.98 -2.58 -12.57
CA TRP A 232 15.69 -1.91 -12.51
C TRP A 232 14.55 -2.92 -12.58
N ARG A 233 13.49 -2.65 -11.84
CA ARG A 233 12.24 -3.41 -11.84
C ARG A 233 11.04 -2.47 -11.82
N LEU A 234 9.88 -3.00 -12.19
CA LEU A 234 8.62 -2.32 -11.92
C LEU A 234 8.31 -2.49 -10.41
N PRO A 235 8.01 -1.41 -9.67
CA PRO A 235 7.76 -1.48 -8.24
C PRO A 235 6.52 -2.31 -7.95
N ASN A 236 6.51 -3.03 -6.83
CA ASN A 236 5.28 -3.61 -6.31
C ASN A 236 4.38 -2.49 -5.73
N ILE A 237 3.12 -2.82 -5.43
CA ILE A 237 2.16 -1.80 -5.00
C ILE A 237 2.49 -1.17 -3.64
N ARG A 238 3.14 -1.88 -2.71
CA ARG A 238 3.55 -1.30 -1.42
C ARG A 238 4.70 -0.31 -1.57
N GLU A 239 5.62 -0.58 -2.49
CA GLU A 239 6.72 0.33 -2.78
C GLU A 239 6.23 1.63 -3.40
N LEU A 240 5.30 1.55 -4.36
CA LEU A 240 4.61 2.74 -4.86
C LEU A 240 3.87 3.48 -3.74
N GLU A 241 3.09 2.76 -2.93
CA GLU A 241 2.34 3.36 -1.82
C GLU A 241 3.25 4.07 -0.81
N SER A 242 4.48 3.58 -0.61
CA SER A 242 5.45 4.19 0.29
C SER A 242 5.90 5.61 -0.12
N LEU A 243 5.72 5.98 -1.40
CA LEU A 243 5.97 7.34 -1.88
C LEU A 243 4.87 8.32 -1.47
N VAL A 244 3.67 7.84 -1.12
CA VAL A 244 2.49 8.67 -0.91
C VAL A 244 2.62 9.53 0.35
N ASP A 245 2.35 10.83 0.20
CA ASP A 245 2.09 11.76 1.29
C ASP A 245 0.65 12.25 1.19
N LEU A 246 -0.21 11.79 2.10
CA LEU A 246 -1.63 12.13 2.12
C LEU A 246 -1.93 13.59 2.48
N SER A 247 -0.94 14.35 2.97
CA SER A 247 -1.08 15.80 3.17
C SER A 247 -1.01 16.59 1.86
N SER A 248 -0.42 16.00 0.83
CA SER A 248 -0.20 16.60 -0.48
C SER A 248 -1.10 15.96 -1.53
N HIS A 249 -1.37 16.67 -2.61
CA HIS A 249 -2.13 16.15 -3.74
C HIS A 249 -1.68 16.81 -5.04
N SER A 250 -1.94 16.16 -6.17
CA SER A 250 -1.59 16.63 -7.52
C SER A 250 -0.11 17.06 -7.69
N PRO A 251 0.89 16.24 -7.30
CA PRO A 251 0.80 14.85 -6.85
C PRO A 251 0.84 14.67 -5.31
N ALA A 252 0.36 13.54 -4.81
CA ALA A 252 0.43 13.10 -3.42
C ALA A 252 1.83 12.59 -3.06
N LEU A 253 2.82 13.47 -3.18
CA LEU A 253 4.22 13.22 -2.85
C LEU A 253 4.69 14.19 -1.76
N PRO A 254 5.70 13.82 -0.94
CA PRO A 254 6.26 14.71 0.06
C PRO A 254 6.76 16.02 -0.55
N THR A 255 6.52 17.14 0.13
CA THR A 255 6.97 18.46 -0.35
C THR A 255 8.48 18.48 -0.59
N GLY A 256 8.89 19.04 -1.74
CA GLY A 256 10.31 19.11 -2.13
C GLY A 256 10.85 17.81 -2.74
N TYR A 257 9.98 16.91 -3.21
CA TYR A 257 10.39 15.72 -3.94
C TYR A 257 11.28 16.07 -5.17
N PRO A 258 12.33 15.29 -5.47
CA PRO A 258 13.27 15.61 -6.55
C PRO A 258 12.90 15.02 -7.92
N PHE A 259 11.73 14.41 -8.05
CA PHE A 259 11.25 13.73 -9.25
C PHE A 259 10.73 14.70 -10.30
N ARG A 260 10.91 14.35 -11.58
CA ARG A 260 10.37 15.09 -12.73
C ARG A 260 9.43 14.21 -13.55
N ASN A 261 8.55 14.83 -14.35
CA ASN A 261 7.58 14.16 -15.20
C ASN A 261 6.68 13.17 -14.45
N VAL A 262 6.27 13.51 -13.23
CA VAL A 262 5.33 12.69 -12.46
C VAL A 262 3.97 12.69 -13.15
N GLN A 263 3.47 11.50 -13.44
CA GLN A 263 2.22 11.25 -14.17
C GLN A 263 1.07 10.94 -13.22
N GLU A 264 -0.14 10.90 -13.76
CA GLU A 264 -1.36 10.75 -12.94
C GLU A 264 -1.46 9.39 -12.24
N ALA A 265 -0.93 8.32 -12.85
CA ALA A 265 -1.05 6.97 -12.31
C ALA A 265 0.00 5.99 -12.87
N TYR A 266 0.39 5.03 -12.03
CA TYR A 266 1.49 4.10 -12.27
C TYR A 266 1.07 2.65 -12.10
N TRP A 267 1.48 1.81 -13.06
CA TRP A 267 1.46 0.36 -12.91
C TRP A 267 2.39 -0.08 -11.77
N SER A 268 1.91 -1.01 -10.96
CA SER A 268 2.77 -1.85 -10.14
C SER A 268 3.04 -3.19 -10.84
N SER A 269 4.05 -3.94 -10.40
CA SER A 269 4.29 -5.33 -10.79
C SER A 269 3.33 -6.33 -10.12
N THR A 270 2.47 -5.87 -9.22
CA THR A 270 1.54 -6.70 -8.44
C THR A 270 0.25 -6.95 -9.24
N THR A 271 -0.11 -8.22 -9.46
CA THR A 271 -1.39 -8.62 -10.06
C THR A 271 -2.53 -8.50 -9.04
N SER A 272 -3.74 -8.13 -9.49
CA SER A 272 -4.94 -8.24 -8.66
C SER A 272 -5.46 -9.66 -8.71
N ILE A 273 -5.34 -10.44 -7.63
CA ILE A 273 -5.80 -11.83 -7.67
C ILE A 273 -7.34 -11.94 -7.73
N TYR A 274 -8.06 -10.89 -7.31
CA TYR A 274 -9.52 -10.83 -7.36
C TYR A 274 -10.01 -11.01 -8.80
N GLU A 275 -9.24 -10.49 -9.75
CA GLU A 275 -9.44 -10.68 -11.19
C GLU A 275 -8.07 -10.53 -11.88
N PRO A 276 -7.36 -11.64 -12.17
CA PRO A 276 -5.96 -11.64 -12.62
C PRO A 276 -5.69 -10.94 -13.96
N ARG A 277 -6.75 -10.60 -14.71
CA ARG A 277 -6.67 -9.69 -15.87
C ARG A 277 -6.34 -8.24 -15.51
N TYR A 278 -6.33 -7.90 -14.23
CA TYR A 278 -6.01 -6.57 -13.72
C TYR A 278 -4.72 -6.59 -12.89
N ALA A 279 -4.04 -5.46 -12.85
CA ALA A 279 -2.89 -5.22 -11.97
C ALA A 279 -3.13 -3.99 -11.10
N TRP A 280 -2.44 -3.92 -9.96
CA TRP A 280 -2.60 -2.82 -9.01
C TRP A 280 -2.01 -1.52 -9.54
N ILE A 281 -2.69 -0.40 -9.25
CA ILE A 281 -2.33 0.95 -9.69
C ILE A 281 -2.26 1.88 -8.49
N LEU A 282 -1.23 2.73 -8.46
CA LEU A 282 -1.22 3.94 -7.64
C LEU A 282 -1.61 5.15 -8.49
N TYR A 283 -2.58 5.93 -8.02
CA TYR A 283 -2.97 7.20 -8.65
C TYR A 283 -2.37 8.36 -7.87
N MET A 284 -1.41 9.05 -8.47
CA MET A 284 -0.65 10.13 -7.84
C MET A 284 -1.47 11.37 -7.54
N ARG A 285 -2.63 11.56 -8.15
CA ARG A 285 -3.45 12.76 -7.90
C ARG A 285 -3.78 12.94 -6.42
N ASP A 286 -4.08 11.86 -5.71
CA ASP A 286 -4.42 11.90 -4.28
C ASP A 286 -3.93 10.68 -3.51
N GLY A 287 -3.22 9.75 -4.15
CA GLY A 287 -2.72 8.53 -3.55
C GLY A 287 -3.71 7.37 -3.60
N PHE A 288 -4.83 7.45 -4.31
CA PHE A 288 -5.76 6.32 -4.46
C PHE A 288 -5.07 5.03 -4.96
N VAL A 289 -5.42 3.88 -4.38
CA VAL A 289 -4.89 2.57 -4.79
C VAL A 289 -6.02 1.71 -5.32
N GLY A 290 -5.95 1.44 -6.63
CA GLY A 290 -6.95 0.68 -7.35
C GLY A 290 -6.34 -0.38 -8.24
N VAL A 291 -7.04 -0.70 -9.32
CA VAL A 291 -6.61 -1.71 -10.30
C VAL A 291 -6.90 -1.23 -11.72
N GLY A 292 -6.03 -1.61 -12.66
CA GLY A 292 -6.14 -1.31 -14.08
C GLY A 292 -6.19 -2.59 -14.91
N PHE A 293 -6.92 -2.59 -16.02
CA PHE A 293 -7.02 -3.74 -16.92
C PHE A 293 -5.74 -3.88 -17.76
N LYS A 294 -5.04 -5.00 -17.65
CA LYS A 294 -3.65 -5.17 -18.15
C LYS A 294 -3.48 -4.86 -19.64
N GLN A 295 -4.51 -5.13 -20.45
CA GLN A 295 -4.49 -4.96 -21.91
C GLN A 295 -4.76 -3.51 -22.37
N ARG A 296 -5.12 -2.59 -21.47
CA ARG A 296 -5.29 -1.17 -21.81
C ARG A 296 -4.00 -0.39 -21.55
N ASN A 297 -3.70 0.53 -22.45
CA ASN A 297 -2.56 1.43 -22.36
C ASN A 297 -2.91 2.71 -21.60
N ASP A 298 -3.34 2.57 -20.35
CA ASP A 298 -3.89 3.68 -19.56
C ASP A 298 -2.88 4.30 -18.58
N PHE A 299 -1.79 3.60 -18.25
CA PHE A 299 -0.92 3.96 -17.12
C PHE A 299 0.57 3.94 -17.46
N HIS A 300 1.37 4.59 -16.62
CA HIS A 300 2.82 4.75 -16.81
C HIS A 300 3.62 3.75 -15.96
N ALA A 301 4.92 3.66 -16.20
CA ALA A 301 5.84 2.81 -15.46
C ALA A 301 6.95 3.65 -14.82
N TRP A 302 7.11 3.53 -13.50
CA TRP A 302 8.15 4.23 -12.75
C TRP A 302 9.19 3.22 -12.25
N PRO A 303 10.39 3.16 -12.85
CA PRO A 303 11.38 2.16 -12.47
C PRO A 303 11.93 2.39 -11.06
N VAL A 304 12.07 1.29 -10.32
CA VAL A 304 12.70 1.22 -9.00
C VAL A 304 13.81 0.18 -9.01
N SER A 305 14.77 0.30 -8.11
CA SER A 305 15.81 -0.70 -7.86
C SER A 305 16.05 -0.81 -6.36
N ASP A 306 16.50 -1.98 -5.95
CA ASP A 306 17.00 -2.19 -4.59
C ASP A 306 18.27 -1.36 -4.36
N GLY A 307 18.45 -0.85 -3.15
CA GLY A 307 19.55 0.04 -2.77
C GLY A 307 20.88 -0.66 -2.55
#